data_AF-A0A1B1G520-F1
#
_entry.id   AF-A0A1B1G520-F1
#
_cell.length_a   1.000
_cell.length_b   1.000
_cell.length_c   1.000
_cell.angle_alpha   90.00
_cell.angle_beta   90.00
_cell.angle_gamma   90.00
#
_symmetry.space_group_name_H-M   'P 1'
#
loop_
_entity.id
_entity.type
_entity.pdbx_description
1 polymer ?
#
loop_
_entity_poly.entity_id
_entity_poly.type
_entity_poly.pdbx_seq_one_letter_code
_entity_poly.pdbx_strand_id
1 'polypeptide(L)' 'MNILIAIILSLVFAFLGTMPFLFVNTRLHENVNHSSEEVRHEKRRAYKRFIYFFILGIAMLTIYHFLTD' A
#
# COMPACT_ATOMS: atom_id res chain seq x y z
N MET A 1 -21.66 -13.11 -6.53
CA MET A 1 -20.99 -11.92 -7.11
C MET A 1 -20.22 -11.13 -6.04
N ASN A 2 -20.83 -10.82 -4.89
CA ASN A 2 -20.19 -10.06 -3.79
C ASN A 2 -18.95 -10.73 -3.17
N ILE A 3 -18.95 -12.06 -2.97
CA ILE A 3 -17.79 -12.76 -2.39
C ILE A 3 -16.56 -12.70 -3.32
N LEU A 4 -16.76 -12.87 -4.63
CA LEU A 4 -15.67 -12.80 -5.60
C LEU A 4 -15.05 -11.38 -5.63
N ILE A 5 -15.90 -10.35 -5.58
CA ILE A 5 -15.47 -8.96 -5.54
C ILE A 5 -14.73 -8.65 -4.23
N ALA A 6 -15.23 -9.14 -3.09
CA ALA A 6 -14.55 -9.00 -1.80
C ALA A 6 -13.18 -9.69 -1.78
N ILE A 7 -13.05 -10.87 -2.40
CA ILE A 7 -11.77 -11.58 -2.55
C ILE A 7 -10.81 -10.77 -3.43
N ILE A 8 -11.28 -10.22 -4.55
CA ILE A 8 -10.44 -9.39 -5.43
C ILE A 8 -10.00 -8.10 -4.72
N LEU A 9 -10.90 -7.42 -4.00
CA LEU A 9 -10.57 -6.22 -3.23
C LEU A 9 -9.55 -6.51 -2.14
N SER A 10 -9.76 -7.59 -1.37
CA SER A 10 -8.82 -7.99 -0.32
C SER A 10 -7.45 -8.38 -0.88
N LEU A 11 -7.40 -9.02 -2.05
CA LEU A 11 -6.14 -9.31 -2.74
C LEU A 11 -5.41 -8.02 -3.16
N VAL A 12 -6.13 -7.06 -3.76
CA VAL A 12 -5.58 -5.76 -4.18
C VAL A 12 -5.08 -4.98 -2.97
N PHE A 13 -5.82 -4.98 -1.86
CA PHE A 13 -5.40 -4.38 -0.60
C PHE A 13 -4.16 -5.04 -0.01
N ALA A 14 -4.10 -6.37 -0.01
CA ALA A 14 -2.92 -7.10 0.45
C ALA A 14 -1.70 -6.76 -0.41
N PHE A 15 -1.88 -6.64 -1.73
CA PHE A 15 -0.82 -6.26 -2.66
C PHE A 15 -0.34 -4.82 -2.47
N LEU A 16 -1.27 -3.87 -2.37
CA LEU A 16 -0.98 -2.45 -2.11
C LEU A 16 -0.35 -2.24 -0.74
N GLY A 17 -0.76 -3.03 0.25
CA GLY A 17 -0.21 -2.98 1.60
C GLY A 17 1.21 -3.54 1.67
N THR A 18 1.50 -4.60 0.93
CA THR A 18 2.82 -5.26 0.92
C THR A 18 3.83 -4.60 -0.01
N MET A 19 3.40 -3.96 -1.11
CA MET A 19 4.27 -3.26 -2.04
C MET A 19 5.22 -2.23 -1.40
N PRO A 20 4.79 -1.34 -0.49
CA PRO A 20 5.71 -0.40 0.15
C PRO A 20 6.73 -1.12 1.05
N PHE A 21 6.38 -2.24 1.69
CA PHE A 21 7.34 -3.05 2.45
C PHE A 21 8.34 -3.76 1.54
N LEU A 22 7.88 -4.31 0.41
CA LEU A 22 8.74 -4.91 -0.62
C LEU A 22 9.68 -3.86 -1.24
N PHE A 23 9.19 -2.67 -1.56
CA PHE A 23 10.01 -1.57 -2.09
C PHE A 23 11.02 -1.06 -1.08
N VAL A 24 10.62 -0.90 0.19
CA VAL A 24 11.53 -0.47 1.26
C VAL A 24 12.62 -1.50 1.48
N ASN A 25 12.30 -2.80 1.53
CA ASN A 25 13.29 -3.86 1.76
C ASN A 25 14.22 -4.09 0.55
N THR A 26 13.70 -4.07 -0.68
CA THR A 26 14.51 -4.23 -1.89
C THR A 26 15.46 -3.04 -2.08
N ARG A 27 14.98 -1.80 -1.86
CA ARG A 27 15.83 -0.61 -1.89
C ARG A 27 16.80 -0.57 -0.71
N LEU A 28 16.41 -0.96 0.53
CA LEU A 28 17.36 -1.03 1.66
C LEU A 28 18.54 -1.97 1.36
N HIS A 29 18.28 -3.07 0.67
CA HIS A 29 19.30 -4.05 0.28
C HIS A 29 20.23 -3.52 -0.83
N GLU A 30 19.70 -2.70 -1.74
CA GLU A 30 20.46 -2.02 -2.80
C GLU A 30 21.25 -0.80 -2.27
N ASN A 31 20.77 -0.19 -1.19
CA ASN A 31 21.21 1.13 -0.70
C ASN A 31 22.27 1.09 0.41
N VAL A 32 23.02 -0.02 0.54
CA VAL A 32 24.08 -0.21 1.56
C VAL A 32 25.20 0.86 1.45
N ASN A 33 25.28 1.58 0.33
CA ASN A 33 26.27 2.64 0.07
C ASN A 33 25.76 4.09 0.18
N HIS A 34 24.49 4.34 0.51
CA HIS A 34 23.95 5.71 0.59
C HIS A 34 23.84 6.24 2.02
N SER A 35 23.83 7.57 2.15
CA SER A 35 23.84 8.24 3.46
C SER A 35 22.56 7.98 4.26
N SER A 36 22.69 7.88 5.58
CA SER A 36 21.60 7.61 6.53
C SER A 36 20.40 8.57 6.40
N GLU A 37 20.62 9.81 5.95
CA GLU A 37 19.55 10.80 5.76
C GLU A 37 18.64 10.48 4.57
N GLU A 38 19.19 9.98 3.45
CA GLU A 38 18.40 9.60 2.27
C GLU A 38 17.45 8.45 2.59
N VAL A 39 17.92 7.46 3.35
CA VAL A 39 17.12 6.31 3.81
C VAL A 39 15.92 6.77 4.67
N ARG A 40 16.12 7.79 5.53
CA ARG A 40 15.06 8.31 6.40
C ARG A 40 13.99 9.05 5.61
N HIS A 41 14.37 9.83 4.61
CA HIS A 41 13.44 10.52 3.71
C HIS A 41 12.65 9.56 2.83
N GLU A 42 13.26 8.48 2.37
CA GLU A 42 12.59 7.45 1.58
C GLU A 42 11.58 6.65 2.41
N LYS A 43 11.94 6.21 3.62
CA LYS A 43 11.00 5.54 4.53
C LYS A 43 9.75 6.39 4.79
N ARG A 44 9.94 7.70 5.01
CA ARG A 44 8.82 8.62 5.22
C ARG A 44 7.94 8.74 3.97
N ARG A 45 8.54 8.73 2.77
CA ARG A 45 7.82 8.80 1.49
C ARG A 45 7.04 7.51 1.22
N ALA A 46 7.61 6.34 1.52
CA ALA A 46 6.94 5.05 1.41
C ALA A 46 5.75 4.94 2.37
N TYR A 47 5.92 5.36 3.63
CA TYR A 47 4.83 5.41 4.61
C TYR A 47 3.70 6.36 4.18
N LYS A 48 4.04 7.54 3.63
CA LYS A 48 3.04 8.47 3.12
C LYS A 48 2.24 7.85 1.96
N ARG A 49 2.90 7.14 1.03
CA ARG A 49 2.24 6.40 -0.05
C ARG A 49 1.33 5.29 0.47
N PHE A 50 1.77 4.53 1.48
CA PHE A 50 0.94 3.52 2.13
C PHE A 50 -0.35 4.11 2.69
N ILE A 51 -0.27 5.24 3.41
CA ILE A 51 -1.46 5.92 3.93
C ILE A 51 -2.42 6.34 2.81
N TYR A 52 -1.90 6.89 1.70
CA TYR A 52 -2.75 7.26 0.56
C TYR A 52 -3.50 6.07 -0.02
N PHE A 53 -2.82 4.93 -0.24
CA PHE A 53 -3.46 3.72 -0.76
C PHE A 53 -4.46 3.12 0.25
N PHE A 54 -4.17 3.19 1.54
CA PHE A 54 -5.07 2.74 2.59
C PHE A 54 -6.38 3.54 2.61
N ILE A 55 -6.29 4.88 2.57
CA ILE A 55 -7.46 5.77 2.52
C ILE A 55 -8.26 5.52 1.24
N LEU A 56 -7.57 5.40 0.08
CA LEU A 56 -8.22 5.14 -1.20
C LEU A 56 -9.01 3.82 -1.17
N GLY A 57 -8.41 2.78 -0.59
CA GLY A 57 -9.07 1.50 -0.47
C GLY A 57 -10.31 1.56 0.43
N ILE A 58 -10.26 2.29 1.55
CA ILE A 58 -11.45 2.49 2.40
C ILE A 58 -12.54 3.20 1.62
N ALA A 59 -12.20 4.26 0.89
CA ALA A 59 -13.17 4.98 0.06
C ALA A 59 -13.83 4.09 -0.99
N MET A 60 -13.05 3.26 -1.69
CA MET A 60 -13.56 2.26 -2.65
C MET A 60 -14.52 1.27 -1.97
N LEU A 61 -14.19 0.80 -0.78
CA LEU A 61 -14.99 -0.17 -0.04
C LEU A 61 -16.31 0.44 0.45
N THR A 62 -16.28 1.69 0.90
CA THR A 62 -17.48 2.46 1.26
C THR A 62 -18.38 2.69 0.04
N ILE A 63 -17.81 3.09 -1.10
CA ILE A 63 -18.56 3.28 -2.35
C ILE A 63 -19.19 1.97 -2.78
N TYR A 64 -18.44 0.86 -2.73
CA TYR A 64 -18.96 -0.46 -3.09
C TYR A 64 -20.11 -0.88 -2.18
N HIS A 65 -19.99 -0.69 -0.87
CA HIS A 65 -21.08 -0.97 0.08
C HIS A 65 -22.35 -0.17 -0.26
N PHE A 66 -22.23 1.14 -0.53
CA PHE A 66 -23.36 1.99 -0.91
C PHE A 66 -23.99 1.67 -2.27
N LEU A 67 -23.23 1.07 -3.19
CA LEU A 67 -23.73 0.66 -4.50
C LEU A 67 -24.41 -0.72 -4.49
N THR A 68 -24.16 -1.51 -3.46
CA THR A 68 -24.59 -2.91 -3.37
C THR A 68 -25.73 -3.11 -2.36
N ASP A 69 -25.93 -2.17 -1.44
CA ASP A 69 -27.18 -1.94 -0.70
C ASP A 69 -28.13 -1.03 -1.49
#